data_AF-A0A367J222-F1
#
_entry.id   AF-A0A367J222-F1
#
_cell.length_a   1.000
_cell.length_b   1.000
_cell.length_c   1.000
_cell.angle_alpha   90.00
_cell.angle_beta   90.00
_cell.angle_gamma   90.00
#
_symmetry.space_group_name_H-M   'P 1'
#
loop_
_entity.id
_entity.type
_entity.pdbx_description
1 polymer ?
#
loop_
_entity_poly.entity_id
_entity_poly.type
_entity_poly.pdbx_seq_one_letter_code
_entity_poly.pdbx_strand_id
1 'polypeptide(L)'
;MTAQQTADLRALHDSIQLGPTTTEPTDDRPEVGSIEWHQRRRESHKLVERKRREAINDGINKIALIVPGCEKNKGSILNRAADYIKQLKEQEVTLLEKVSLEKLLTEQSVKQLRQELGLVQKKVNDLTSQADVMKKELDVVLAENEMLKGRLKCSLD
;
A
#
# COMPACT_ATOMS: atom_id res chain seq x y z
N MET A 1 -33.48 -35.50 15.76
CA MET A 1 -32.78 -34.31 16.28
C MET A 1 -33.74 -33.60 17.20
N THR A 2 -33.40 -33.59 18.48
CA THR A 2 -34.27 -33.99 19.58
C THR A 2 -34.79 -32.80 20.37
N ALA A 3 -35.98 -32.93 20.99
CA ALA A 3 -36.55 -31.93 21.90
C ALA A 3 -35.59 -31.51 23.04
N GLN A 4 -34.59 -32.34 23.33
CA GLN A 4 -33.49 -32.05 24.25
C GLN A 4 -32.57 -30.90 23.77
N GLN A 5 -32.34 -30.75 22.45
CA GLN A 5 -31.45 -29.70 21.92
C GLN A 5 -32.09 -28.31 21.91
N THR A 6 -33.43 -28.23 21.93
CA THR A 6 -34.19 -26.98 22.04
C THR A 6 -34.30 -26.43 23.46
N ALA A 7 -34.09 -27.27 24.49
CA ALA A 7 -34.09 -26.81 25.88
C ALA A 7 -32.80 -26.04 26.22
N ASP A 8 -31.66 -26.48 25.70
CA ASP A 8 -30.35 -25.87 25.97
C ASP A 8 -30.18 -24.48 25.32
N LEU A 9 -30.81 -24.23 24.17
CA LEU A 9 -30.78 -22.91 23.51
C LEU A 9 -31.65 -21.85 24.21
N ARG A 10 -32.71 -22.25 24.94
CA ARG A 10 -33.49 -21.31 25.77
C ARG A 10 -32.77 -20.95 27.07
N ALA A 11 -32.11 -21.92 27.70
CA ALA A 11 -31.37 -21.69 28.94
C ALA A 11 -30.17 -20.73 28.77
N LEU A 12 -29.59 -20.67 27.57
CA LEU A 12 -28.49 -19.74 27.23
C LEU A 12 -28.96 -18.31 26.92
N HIS A 13 -30.19 -18.11 26.45
CA HIS A 13 -30.75 -16.77 26.23
C HIS A 13 -31.16 -16.11 27.55
N ASP A 14 -31.67 -16.89 28.49
CA ASP A 14 -32.17 -16.40 29.79
C ASP A 14 -31.05 -16.09 30.81
N SER A 15 -29.79 -16.37 30.48
CA SER A 15 -28.63 -16.18 31.38
C SER A 15 -27.80 -14.90 31.11
N ILE A 16 -28.17 -14.06 30.13
CA ILE A 16 -27.43 -12.82 29.78
C ILE A 16 -28.14 -11.55 30.29
N GLN A 17 -29.22 -11.68 31.05
CA GLN A 17 -29.85 -10.53 31.69
C GLN A 17 -30.14 -10.79 33.14
N LEU A 18 -29.25 -10.29 34.01
CA LEU A 18 -29.58 -9.75 35.33
C LEU A 18 -28.42 -8.89 35.86
N GLY A 19 -28.58 -7.57 35.70
CA GLY A 19 -27.99 -6.54 36.57
C GLY A 19 -29.12 -5.90 37.41
N PRO A 20 -28.83 -5.28 38.56
CA PRO A 20 -29.75 -5.21 39.69
C PRO A 20 -30.84 -4.14 39.56
N THR A 21 -31.98 -4.50 40.15
CA THR A 21 -33.04 -3.70 40.79
C THR A 21 -32.96 -2.17 40.76
N THR A 22 -34.11 -1.61 40.39
CA THR A 22 -34.67 -0.34 40.91
C THR A 22 -34.07 0.94 40.37
N THR A 23 -34.63 1.39 39.25
CA THR A 23 -35.47 2.59 39.22
C THR A 23 -36.38 2.42 38.01
N GLU A 24 -37.70 2.40 38.21
CA GLU A 24 -38.60 2.66 37.09
C GLU A 24 -38.14 3.98 36.44
N PRO A 25 -37.93 4.03 35.11
CA PRO A 25 -38.04 5.31 34.46
C PRO A 25 -39.53 5.61 34.58
N THR A 26 -39.90 6.47 35.54
CA THR A 26 -41.19 7.15 35.45
C THR A 26 -41.30 7.59 34.01
N ASP A 27 -42.34 7.13 33.35
CA ASP A 27 -42.65 7.57 32.01
C ASP A 27 -43.13 9.02 32.10
N ASP A 28 -42.20 9.90 32.49
CA ASP A 28 -42.34 11.34 32.49
C ASP A 28 -42.30 11.80 31.03
N ARG A 29 -42.78 11.03 30.05
CA ARG A 29 -43.15 11.56 28.74
C ARG A 29 -44.36 12.43 29.00
N PRO A 30 -44.20 13.77 29.03
CA PRO A 30 -45.29 14.68 29.31
C PRO A 30 -46.43 14.39 28.34
N GLU A 31 -47.67 14.51 28.81
CA GLU A 31 -48.86 14.15 28.05
C GLU A 31 -48.86 14.85 26.67
N VAL A 32 -49.18 14.12 25.62
CA VAL A 32 -49.11 14.63 24.23
C VAL A 32 -50.08 15.81 24.08
N GLY A 33 -49.53 17.01 23.80
CA GLY A 33 -50.29 18.26 23.75
C GLY A 33 -50.18 19.14 24.99
N SER A 34 -49.59 18.64 26.09
CA SER A 34 -49.25 19.44 27.26
C SER A 34 -48.16 20.48 26.96
N ILE A 35 -48.10 21.54 27.77
CA ILE A 35 -47.09 22.61 27.67
C ILE A 35 -45.67 22.04 27.81
N GLU A 36 -45.48 21.08 28.72
CA GLU A 36 -44.21 20.40 28.95
C GLU A 36 -43.79 19.52 27.77
N TRP A 37 -44.75 18.86 27.10
CA TRP A 37 -44.49 18.11 25.87
C TRP A 37 -44.03 19.01 24.73
N HIS A 38 -44.70 20.16 24.54
CA HIS A 38 -44.28 21.16 23.57
C HIS A 38 -42.92 21.79 23.92
N GLN A 39 -42.59 21.95 25.20
CA GLN A 39 -41.29 22.45 25.64
C GLN A 39 -40.16 21.43 25.37
N ARG A 40 -40.34 20.18 25.81
CA ARG A 40 -39.34 19.11 25.59
C ARG A 40 -39.08 18.88 24.11
N ARG A 41 -40.12 18.90 23.27
CA ARG A 41 -39.97 18.76 21.81
C ARG A 41 -39.19 19.92 21.20
N ARG A 42 -39.42 21.17 21.65
CA ARG A 42 -38.64 22.35 21.22
C ARG A 42 -37.18 22.25 21.66
N GLU A 43 -36.91 21.84 22.89
CA GLU A 43 -35.55 21.68 23.43
C GLU A 43 -34.78 20.57 22.72
N SER A 44 -35.43 19.43 22.49
CA SER A 44 -34.89 18.34 21.69
C SER A 44 -34.54 18.81 20.27
N HIS A 45 -35.44 19.54 19.61
CA HIS A 45 -35.17 20.12 18.29
C HIS A 45 -33.97 21.09 18.32
N LYS A 46 -33.84 21.94 19.35
CA LYS A 46 -32.67 22.83 19.53
C LYS A 46 -31.38 22.04 19.72
N LEU A 47 -31.42 20.93 20.47
CA LEU A 47 -30.26 20.07 20.70
C LEU A 47 -29.81 19.39 19.40
N VAL A 48 -30.74 18.85 18.63
CA VAL A 48 -30.46 18.23 17.32
C VAL A 48 -29.82 19.25 16.38
N GLU A 49 -30.38 20.46 16.30
CA GLU A 49 -29.84 21.54 15.48
C GLU A 49 -28.40 21.92 15.91
N ARG A 50 -28.15 22.02 17.21
CA ARG A 50 -26.82 22.36 17.74
C ARG A 50 -25.79 21.29 17.38
N LYS A 51 -26.11 20.01 17.61
CA LYS A 51 -25.25 18.88 17.24
C LYS A 51 -24.93 18.88 15.73
N ARG A 52 -25.90 19.19 14.87
CA ARG A 52 -25.65 19.33 13.43
C ARG A 52 -24.63 20.43 13.14
N ARG A 53 -24.78 21.61 13.77
CA ARG A 53 -23.86 22.74 13.58
C ARG A 53 -22.46 22.44 14.09
N GLU A 54 -22.34 21.77 15.23
CA GLU A 54 -21.05 21.29 15.77
C GLU A 54 -20.38 20.33 14.79
N ALA A 55 -21.09 19.32 14.30
CA ALA A 55 -20.54 18.37 13.31
C ALA A 55 -20.07 19.05 12.01
N ILE A 56 -20.81 20.05 11.50
CA ILE A 56 -20.39 20.83 10.33
C ILE A 56 -19.12 21.64 10.63
N ASN A 57 -19.07 22.30 11.79
CA ASN A 57 -17.91 23.09 12.19
C ASN A 57 -16.66 22.22 12.35
N ASP A 58 -16.81 21.04 12.95
CA ASP A 58 -15.73 20.07 13.07
C ASP A 58 -15.24 19.61 11.70
N GLY A 59 -16.15 19.37 10.75
CA GLY A 59 -15.80 19.08 9.37
C GLY A 59 -14.96 20.18 8.71
N ILE A 60 -15.40 21.44 8.85
CA ILE A 60 -14.67 22.60 8.29
C ILE A 60 -13.28 22.75 8.94
N ASN A 61 -13.18 22.56 10.25
CA ASN A 61 -11.90 22.65 10.96
C ASN A 61 -10.94 21.54 10.55
N LYS A 62 -11.42 20.31 10.31
CA LYS A 62 -10.59 19.22 9.77
C LYS A 62 -10.03 19.55 8.39
N ILE A 63 -10.83 20.16 7.52
CA ILE A 63 -10.37 20.62 6.19
C ILE A 63 -9.24 21.65 6.35
N ALA A 64 -9.40 22.62 7.27
CA ALA A 64 -8.39 23.66 7.50
C ALA A 64 -7.03 23.12 7.98
N LEU A 65 -6.99 21.94 8.60
CA LEU A 65 -5.74 21.31 9.05
C LEU A 65 -4.94 20.66 7.91
N ILE A 66 -5.61 20.13 6.89
CA ILE A 66 -4.97 19.39 5.79
C ILE A 66 -4.68 20.28 4.58
N VAL A 67 -5.42 21.38 4.42
CA VAL A 67 -5.28 22.29 3.29
C VAL A 67 -4.29 23.41 3.67
N PRO A 68 -3.20 23.59 2.91
CA PRO A 68 -2.18 24.59 3.23
C PRO A 68 -2.69 26.02 2.97
N GLY A 69 -2.34 26.92 3.89
CA GLY A 69 -2.65 28.35 3.77
C GLY A 69 -4.11 28.71 4.08
N CYS A 70 -4.82 27.87 4.84
CA CYS A 70 -6.16 28.20 5.29
C CYS A 70 -6.15 29.28 6.39
N GLU A 71 -7.02 30.27 6.23
CA GLU A 71 -7.31 31.28 7.27
C GLU A 71 -8.43 30.80 8.22
N LYS A 72 -8.76 31.62 9.23
CA LYS A 72 -9.83 31.29 10.21
C LYS A 72 -11.26 31.41 9.64
N ASN A 73 -11.44 31.95 8.44
CA ASN A 73 -12.76 32.16 7.84
C ASN A 73 -13.29 30.88 7.16
N LYS A 74 -14.47 30.41 7.58
CA LYS A 74 -15.12 29.21 7.02
C LYS A 74 -15.31 29.26 5.50
N GLY A 75 -15.68 30.41 4.94
CA GLY A 75 -15.85 30.56 3.49
C GLY A 75 -14.51 30.48 2.74
N SER A 76 -13.47 31.10 3.31
CA SER A 76 -12.11 31.04 2.75
C SER A 76 -11.55 29.61 2.79
N ILE A 77 -11.75 28.88 3.89
CA ILE A 77 -11.36 27.47 4.03
C ILE A 77 -11.99 26.62 2.92
N LEU A 78 -13.30 26.78 2.67
CA LEU A 78 -14.00 25.99 1.65
C LEU A 78 -13.51 26.31 0.24
N ASN A 79 -13.34 27.59 -0.10
CA ASN A 79 -12.82 27.99 -1.42
C ASN A 79 -11.39 27.48 -1.62
N ARG A 80 -10.52 27.68 -0.62
CA ARG A 80 -9.13 27.23 -0.69
C ARG A 80 -9.03 25.71 -0.81
N ALA A 81 -9.90 24.96 -0.13
CA ALA A 81 -9.97 23.52 -0.26
C ALA A 81 -10.37 23.08 -1.67
N ALA A 82 -11.36 23.74 -2.28
CA ALA A 82 -11.76 23.44 -3.65
C ALA A 82 -10.62 23.70 -4.66
N ASP A 83 -9.90 24.81 -4.50
CA ASP A 83 -8.76 25.13 -5.36
C ASP A 83 -7.59 24.15 -5.14
N TYR A 84 -7.32 23.80 -3.88
CA TYR A 84 -6.28 22.82 -3.57
C TYR A 84 -6.58 21.44 -4.14
N ILE A 85 -7.84 21.00 -4.12
CA ILE A 85 -8.26 19.74 -4.77
C ILE A 85 -8.01 19.80 -6.29
N LYS A 86 -8.30 20.93 -6.95
CA LYS A 86 -8.00 21.08 -8.39
C LYS A 86 -6.49 21.02 -8.64
N GLN A 87 -5.69 21.73 -7.84
CA GLN A 87 -4.23 21.70 -7.92
C GLN A 87 -3.69 20.29 -7.72
N LEU A 88 -4.19 19.54 -6.74
CA LEU A 88 -3.77 18.15 -6.50
C LEU A 88 -4.09 17.24 -7.70
N LYS A 89 -5.24 17.42 -8.35
CA LYS A 89 -5.59 16.66 -9.56
C LYS A 89 -4.68 16.99 -10.74
N GLU A 90 -4.37 18.27 -10.95
CA GLU A 90 -3.42 18.69 -11.99
C GLU A 90 -2.01 18.15 -11.71
N GLN A 91 -1.56 18.23 -10.46
CA GLN A 91 -0.28 17.66 -10.01
C GLN A 91 -0.22 16.15 -10.17
N GLU A 92 -1.31 15.43 -9.89
CA GLU A 92 -1.41 13.99 -10.11
C GLU A 92 -1.16 13.63 -11.58
N VAL A 93 -1.77 14.35 -12.52
CA VAL A 93 -1.54 14.14 -13.96
C VAL A 93 -0.08 14.38 -14.33
N THR A 94 0.50 15.51 -13.91
CA THR A 94 1.91 15.82 -14.20
C THR A 94 2.87 14.78 -13.57
N LEU A 95 2.56 14.29 -12.36
CA LEU A 95 3.35 13.23 -11.73
C LEU A 95 3.25 11.91 -12.48
N LEU A 96 2.05 11.53 -12.94
CA LEU A 96 1.87 10.33 -13.76
C LEU A 96 2.66 10.42 -15.06
N GLU A 97 2.64 11.57 -15.73
CA GLU A 97 3.44 11.82 -16.93
C GLU A 97 4.94 11.68 -16.65
N LYS A 98 5.42 12.30 -15.57
CA LYS A 98 6.83 12.20 -15.16
C LYS A 98 7.23 10.76 -14.87
N VAL A 99 6.43 10.03 -14.08
CA VAL A 99 6.71 8.63 -13.72
C VAL A 99 6.70 7.74 -14.97
N SER A 100 5.78 7.99 -15.91
CA SER A 100 5.73 7.27 -17.18
C SER A 100 6.99 7.49 -18.02
N LEU A 101 7.46 8.73 -18.12
CA LEU A 101 8.70 9.07 -18.84
C LEU A 101 9.93 8.44 -18.17
N GLU A 102 10.07 8.57 -16.85
CA GLU A 102 11.18 7.97 -16.09
C GLU A 102 11.22 6.44 -16.25
N LYS A 103 10.05 5.78 -16.21
CA LYS A 103 9.92 4.34 -16.45
C LYS A 103 10.39 3.98 -17.85
N LEU A 104 9.92 4.68 -18.89
CA LEU A 104 10.30 4.39 -20.28
C LEU A 104 11.81 4.53 -20.50
N LEU A 105 12.42 5.61 -19.98
CA LEU A 105 13.85 5.84 -20.08
C LEU A 105 14.66 4.75 -19.36
N THR A 106 14.23 4.39 -18.15
CA THR A 106 14.88 3.33 -17.36
C THR A 106 14.78 1.98 -18.06
N GLU A 107 13.60 1.64 -18.61
CA GLU A 107 13.40 0.41 -19.38
C GLU A 107 14.29 0.37 -20.63
N GLN A 108 14.45 1.49 -21.32
CA GLN A 108 15.36 1.59 -22.47
C GLN A 108 16.82 1.38 -22.04
N SER A 109 17.27 2.04 -20.97
CA SER A 109 18.64 1.85 -20.45
C SER A 109 18.88 0.42 -20.00
N VAL A 110 17.93 -0.21 -19.29
CA VAL A 110 18.02 -1.62 -18.90
C VAL A 110 18.11 -2.53 -20.12
N LYS A 111 17.33 -2.25 -21.18
CA LYS A 111 17.39 -3.02 -22.43
C LYS A 111 18.76 -2.92 -23.10
N GLN A 112 19.33 -1.72 -23.17
CA GLN A 112 20.66 -1.49 -23.73
C GLN A 112 21.74 -2.23 -22.92
N LEU A 113 21.74 -2.09 -21.60
CA LEU A 113 22.69 -2.79 -20.72
C LEU A 113 22.58 -4.31 -20.84
N ARG A 114 21.37 -4.87 -20.98
CA ARG A 114 21.17 -6.31 -21.22
C ARG A 114 21.75 -6.77 -22.55
N GLN A 115 21.65 -5.96 -23.60
CA GLN A 115 22.25 -6.26 -24.90
C GLN A 115 23.78 -6.27 -24.80
N GLU A 116 24.37 -5.25 -24.19
CA GLU A 116 25.82 -5.17 -23.97
C GLU A 116 26.34 -6.34 -23.14
N LEU A 117 25.64 -6.69 -22.06
CA LEU A 117 25.96 -7.85 -21.23
C LEU A 117 25.98 -9.15 -22.06
N GLY A 118 24.98 -9.36 -22.92
CA GLY A 118 24.93 -10.53 -23.79
C GLY A 118 26.09 -10.60 -24.79
N LEU A 119 26.51 -9.46 -25.34
CA LEU A 119 27.68 -9.39 -26.23
C LEU A 119 28.98 -9.71 -25.49
N VAL A 120 29.16 -9.15 -24.29
CA VAL A 120 30.35 -9.41 -23.47
C VAL A 120 30.40 -10.87 -23.04
N GLN A 121 29.28 -11.45 -22.61
CA GLN A 121 29.19 -12.87 -22.26
C GLN A 121 29.57 -13.78 -23.44
N LYS A 122 29.08 -13.48 -24.65
CA LYS A 122 29.48 -14.22 -25.85
C LYS A 122 30.99 -14.15 -26.08
N LYS A 123 31.58 -12.95 -26.00
CA LYS A 123 33.02 -12.77 -26.19
C LYS A 123 33.85 -13.52 -25.14
N VAL A 124 33.40 -13.52 -23.88
CA VAL A 124 34.02 -14.30 -22.80
C VAL A 124 33.98 -15.78 -23.11
N ASN A 125 32.84 -16.32 -23.56
CA ASN A 125 32.70 -17.73 -23.91
C ASN A 125 33.59 -18.12 -25.10
N ASP A 126 33.63 -17.28 -26.13
CA ASP A 126 34.46 -17.50 -27.33
C ASP A 126 35.96 -17.54 -26.96
N LEU A 127 36.43 -16.58 -26.15
CA LEU A 127 37.82 -16.53 -25.67
C LEU A 127 38.15 -17.70 -24.75
N THR A 128 37.22 -18.11 -23.89
CA THR A 128 37.39 -19.28 -23.00
C THR A 128 37.56 -20.55 -23.83
N SER A 129 36.74 -20.73 -24.86
CA SER A 129 36.83 -21.89 -25.75
C SER A 129 38.14 -21.91 -26.54
N GLN A 130 38.62 -20.75 -26.99
CA GLN A 130 39.93 -20.62 -27.64
C GLN A 130 41.07 -20.98 -26.68
N ALA A 131 41.01 -20.51 -25.42
CA ALA A 131 42.01 -20.84 -24.42
C ALA A 131 42.07 -22.36 -24.15
N ASP A 132 40.91 -23.03 -24.10
CA ASP A 132 40.83 -24.49 -23.94
C ASP A 132 41.46 -25.24 -25.13
N VAL A 133 41.26 -24.75 -26.36
CA VAL A 133 41.87 -25.33 -27.58
C VAL A 133 43.38 -25.16 -27.53
N MET A 134 43.87 -23.94 -27.29
CA MET A 134 45.31 -23.65 -27.20
C MET A 134 45.99 -24.47 -26.11
N LYS A 135 45.31 -24.69 -24.98
CA LYS A 135 45.82 -25.54 -23.90
C LYS A 135 45.99 -27.00 -24.34
N LYS A 136 45.01 -27.56 -25.07
CA LYS A 136 45.11 -28.93 -25.61
C LYS A 136 46.23 -29.06 -26.64
N GLU A 137 46.38 -28.06 -27.52
CA GLU A 137 47.48 -28.03 -28.49
C GLU A 137 48.84 -27.99 -27.78
N LEU A 138 48.96 -27.17 -26.74
CA LEU A 138 50.16 -27.12 -25.91
C LEU A 138 50.46 -28.47 -25.24
N ASP A 139 49.45 -29.15 -24.68
CA ASP A 139 49.62 -30.47 -24.07
C ASP A 139 50.13 -31.51 -25.08
N VAL A 140 49.62 -31.50 -26.33
CA VAL A 140 50.10 -32.37 -27.41
C VAL A 140 51.55 -32.07 -27.76
N VAL A 141 51.90 -30.80 -27.97
CA VAL A 141 53.27 -30.38 -28.33
C VAL A 141 54.25 -30.71 -27.21
N LEU A 142 53.87 -30.56 -25.95
CA LEU A 142 54.69 -30.95 -24.81
C LEU A 142 54.93 -32.47 -24.80
N ALA A 143 53.90 -33.29 -25.05
CA ALA A 143 54.04 -34.74 -25.13
C ALA A 143 54.99 -35.17 -26.27
N GLU A 144 54.85 -34.57 -27.45
CA GLU A 144 55.75 -34.82 -28.59
C GLU A 144 57.20 -34.45 -28.27
N ASN A 145 57.43 -33.30 -27.63
CA ASN A 145 58.76 -32.88 -27.20
C ASN A 145 59.38 -33.87 -26.22
N GLU A 146 58.62 -34.37 -25.24
CA GLU A 146 59.12 -35.37 -24.30
C GLU A 146 59.45 -36.70 -25.01
N MET A 147 58.64 -37.13 -25.97
CA MET A 147 58.96 -38.31 -26.78
C MET A 147 60.25 -38.13 -27.59
N LEU A 148 60.43 -36.98 -28.23
CA LEU A 148 61.64 -36.69 -29.02
C LEU A 148 62.89 -36.63 -28.14
N LYS A 149 62.82 -36.01 -26.96
CA LYS A 149 63.92 -36.01 -25.98
C LYS A 149 64.29 -37.44 -25.55
N GLY A 150 63.29 -38.29 -25.31
CA GLY A 150 63.51 -39.71 -24.99
C GLY A 150 64.24 -40.45 -26.12
N ARG A 151 63.82 -40.25 -27.37
CA ARG A 151 64.47 -40.85 -28.54
C ARG A 151 65.93 -40.39 -28.71
N LEU A 152 66.18 -39.10 -28.51
CA LEU A 152 67.53 -38.53 -28.61
C LEU A 152 68.46 -39.12 -27.55
N LYS A 153 67.97 -39.31 -26.31
CA LYS A 153 68.72 -39.93 -25.22
C LYS A 153 69.14 -41.35 -25.56
N CYS A 154 68.21 -42.19 -26.04
CA CYS A 154 68.51 -43.57 -26.42
C CYS A 154 69.47 -43.71 -27.62
N SER A 155 69.70 -42.66 -28.41
CA SER A 155 70.65 -42.70 -29.53
C SER A 155 72.08 -42.30 -29.14
N LEU A 156 72.27 -41.78 -27.93
CA LEU A 156 73.55 -41.32 -27.40
C LEU A 156 74.17 -42.32 -26.41
N ASP A 157 73.37 -43.27 -25.92
CA ASP A 157 73.79 -44.42 -25.08
C ASP A 157 74.10 -45.65 -25.95
#